data_AF-A0A448TZ09-F1
#
_entry.id   AF-A0A448TZ09-F1
#
_cell.length_a   1.000
_cell.length_b   1.000
_cell.length_c   1.000
_cell.angle_alpha   90.00
_cell.angle_beta   90.00
_cell.angle_gamma   90.00
#
_symmetry.space_group_name_H-M   'P 1'
#
loop_
_entity.id
_entity.type
_entity.pdbx_description
1 polymer ?
#
loop_
_entity_poly.entity_id
_entity_poly.type
_entity_poly.pdbx_seq_one_letter_code
_entity_poly.pdbx_strand_id
1 'polypeptide(L)'
;MIFYHFNRTVVPDTQTSLIKTLFGCKNFADSGRLLGSSKGRGTTWFLNTQAELGVNTVLRHYYRGGLFGKIVKDQYLFNGLENTRAFREFSLLEKLHEWHLPVPQPIALKVEKTCFWYRADIMLEKIEGTQDLSKYLQTNALSDTQYQQIGKLIRQLHDHQVHHSDLNIHNILLDPASGRFFLIDFDKCGISQANDWKTENLARLLRSFKKEQTRLNIRFNEQNWQALLAGYHK
;
A
#
# COMPACT_ATOMS: atom_id res chain seq x y z
N MET A 1 20.11 17.82 1.25
CA MET A 1 20.45 16.91 0.14
C MET A 1 19.19 16.18 -0.28
N ILE A 2 18.88 16.09 -1.57
CA ILE A 2 17.67 15.44 -2.07
C ILE A 2 18.07 14.24 -2.93
N PHE A 3 17.46 13.10 -2.66
CA PHE A 3 17.61 11.88 -3.43
C PHE A 3 16.31 11.57 -4.15
N TYR A 4 16.43 11.15 -5.40
CA TYR A 4 15.33 10.60 -6.18
C TYR A 4 15.73 9.21 -6.64
N HIS A 5 14.77 8.30 -6.64
CA HIS A 5 14.93 6.98 -7.22
C HIS A 5 13.68 6.66 -8.04
N PHE A 6 13.88 6.10 -9.22
CA PHE A 6 12.85 5.91 -10.24
C PHE A 6 12.86 4.47 -10.72
N ASN A 7 11.69 3.86 -10.82
CA ASN A 7 11.56 2.57 -11.49
C ASN A 7 11.75 2.81 -13.00
N ARG A 8 12.90 2.38 -13.54
CA ARG A 8 13.26 2.65 -14.94
C ARG A 8 12.43 1.88 -15.96
N THR A 9 11.68 0.87 -15.53
CA THR A 9 10.73 0.16 -16.40
C THR A 9 9.46 0.98 -16.66
N VAL A 10 9.14 1.94 -15.78
CA VAL A 10 7.92 2.76 -15.87
C VAL A 10 8.22 4.23 -16.15
N VAL A 11 9.32 4.74 -15.59
CA VAL A 11 9.70 6.15 -15.67
C VAL A 11 10.90 6.30 -16.62
N PRO A 12 10.65 6.58 -17.92
CA PRO A 12 11.74 6.87 -18.84
C PRO A 12 12.43 8.19 -18.45
N ASP A 13 13.68 8.37 -18.88
CA ASP A 13 14.49 9.54 -18.51
C ASP A 13 13.81 10.87 -18.89
N THR A 14 13.08 10.89 -20.01
CA THR A 14 12.31 12.04 -20.50
C THR A 14 11.22 12.50 -19.52
N GLN A 15 10.72 11.60 -18.66
CA GLN A 15 9.66 11.90 -17.69
C GLN A 15 10.17 12.21 -16.28
N THR A 16 11.47 12.06 -16.01
CA THR A 16 12.02 12.29 -14.66
C THR A 16 11.80 13.72 -14.16
N SER A 17 11.84 14.73 -15.05
CA SER A 17 11.56 16.14 -14.72
C SER A 17 10.11 16.38 -14.31
N LEU A 18 9.15 15.69 -14.94
CA LEU A 18 7.74 15.72 -14.54
C LEU A 18 7.58 15.14 -13.13
N ILE A 19 8.13 13.95 -12.88
CA ILE A 19 8.03 13.30 -11.56
C ILE A 19 8.62 14.17 -10.45
N LYS A 20 9.79 14.79 -10.70
CA LYS A 20 10.40 15.74 -9.75
C LYS A 20 9.48 16.94 -9.48
N THR A 21 8.82 17.47 -10.50
CA THR A 21 7.82 18.55 -10.36
C THR A 21 6.64 18.10 -9.51
N LEU A 22 6.11 16.90 -9.74
CA LEU A 22 5.01 16.35 -8.94
C LEU A 22 5.40 16.18 -7.46
N PHE A 23 6.59 15.67 -7.17
CA PHE A 23 7.12 15.61 -5.80
C PHE A 23 7.40 16.99 -5.17
N GLY A 24 7.55 18.04 -5.97
CA GLY A 24 7.69 19.42 -5.50
C GLY A 24 6.35 20.04 -5.09
N CYS A 25 5.24 19.49 -5.57
CA CYS A 25 3.91 20.01 -5.29
C CYS A 25 3.40 19.54 -3.92
N LYS A 26 3.01 20.50 -3.06
CA LYS A 26 2.51 20.21 -1.71
C LYS A 26 1.00 19.98 -1.65
N ASN A 27 0.26 20.47 -2.64
CA ASN A 27 -1.19 20.42 -2.68
C ASN A 27 -1.69 20.34 -4.13
N PHE A 28 -2.49 19.32 -4.42
CA PHE A 28 -3.04 19.09 -5.76
C PHE A 28 -4.51 19.49 -5.90
N ALA A 29 -5.12 20.15 -4.90
CA ALA A 29 -6.55 20.50 -4.88
C ALA A 29 -7.01 21.20 -6.18
N ASP A 30 -6.22 22.13 -6.70
CA ASP A 30 -6.55 22.91 -7.92
C ASP A 30 -5.84 22.38 -9.18
N SER A 31 -5.23 21.18 -9.10
CA SER A 31 -4.52 20.58 -10.22
C SER A 31 -5.50 19.87 -11.16
N GLY A 32 -5.42 20.16 -12.46
CA GLY A 32 -6.13 19.39 -13.49
C GLY A 32 -5.72 17.91 -13.58
N ARG A 33 -4.68 17.49 -12.86
CA ARG A 33 -4.28 16.08 -12.73
C ARG A 33 -4.98 15.37 -11.58
N LEU A 34 -5.68 16.06 -10.68
CA LEU A 34 -6.25 15.43 -9.51
C LEU A 34 -7.44 14.54 -9.89
N LEU A 35 -7.29 13.23 -9.68
CA LEU A 35 -8.37 12.25 -9.81
C LEU A 35 -9.16 12.07 -8.51
N GLY A 36 -8.54 12.40 -7.38
CA GLY A 36 -9.14 12.33 -6.06
C GLY A 36 -8.09 12.36 -4.96
N SER A 37 -8.53 12.29 -3.71
CA SER A 37 -7.63 12.18 -2.58
C SER A 37 -8.24 11.35 -1.46
N SER A 38 -7.40 10.80 -0.60
CA SER A 38 -7.79 10.17 0.66
C SER A 38 -7.06 10.82 1.82
N LYS A 39 -7.75 10.97 2.96
CA LYS A 39 -7.17 11.52 4.19
C LYS A 39 -7.01 10.41 5.23
N GLY A 40 -5.81 10.31 5.78
CA GLY A 40 -5.48 9.47 6.92
C GLY A 40 -4.49 10.19 7.83
N ARG A 41 -3.29 9.61 8.01
CA ARG A 41 -2.16 10.29 8.70
C ARG A 41 -1.66 11.52 7.93
N GLY A 42 -1.87 11.53 6.62
CA GLY A 42 -1.65 12.64 5.71
C GLY A 42 -2.61 12.53 4.53
N THR A 43 -2.43 13.40 3.54
CA THR A 43 -3.18 13.31 2.28
C THR A 43 -2.46 12.37 1.31
N THR A 44 -3.21 11.44 0.75
CA THR A 44 -2.79 10.63 -0.39
C THR A 44 -3.46 11.20 -1.63
N TRP A 45 -2.67 11.55 -2.63
CA TRP A 45 -3.14 12.18 -3.86
C TRP A 45 -3.21 11.15 -4.99
N PHE A 46 -4.37 11.05 -5.65
CA PHE A 46 -4.55 10.25 -6.85
C PHE A 46 -4.40 11.15 -8.07
N LEU A 47 -3.41 10.87 -8.92
CA LEU A 47 -2.99 11.76 -10.00
C LEU A 47 -3.11 11.08 -11.35
N ASN A 48 -3.61 11.85 -12.33
CA ASN A 48 -3.62 11.47 -13.73
C ASN A 48 -2.21 11.64 -14.30
N THR A 49 -1.61 10.50 -14.60
CA THR A 49 -0.29 10.37 -15.23
C THR A 49 -0.32 9.36 -16.37
N GLN A 50 -1.53 8.98 -16.83
CA GLN A 50 -1.75 7.95 -17.84
C GLN A 50 -1.04 8.29 -19.16
N ALA A 51 -1.10 9.55 -19.58
CA ALA A 51 -0.49 10.00 -20.84
C ALA A 51 1.03 9.95 -20.81
N GLU A 52 1.64 10.20 -19.65
CA GLU A 52 3.10 10.30 -19.52
C GLU A 52 3.78 9.00 -19.09
N LEU A 53 3.10 8.19 -18.27
CA LEU A 53 3.65 6.98 -17.66
C LEU A 53 2.90 5.70 -18.06
N GLY A 54 1.76 5.80 -18.75
CA GLY A 54 0.89 4.65 -19.05
C GLY A 54 0.10 4.15 -17.85
N VAL A 55 0.23 4.78 -16.68
CA VAL A 55 -0.49 4.45 -15.44
C VAL A 55 -0.86 5.73 -14.69
N ASN A 56 -1.96 5.69 -13.95
CA ASN A 56 -2.26 6.68 -12.93
C ASN A 56 -1.49 6.39 -11.65
N THR A 57 -1.25 7.41 -10.84
CA THR A 57 -0.37 7.32 -9.69
C THR A 57 -1.02 7.73 -8.39
N VAL A 58 -0.52 7.13 -7.31
CA VAL A 58 -0.78 7.50 -5.92
C VAL A 58 0.48 8.15 -5.38
N LEU A 59 0.39 9.40 -4.93
CA LEU A 59 1.48 10.12 -4.29
C LEU A 59 1.17 10.31 -2.80
N ARG A 60 2.08 9.86 -1.93
CA ARG A 60 1.95 10.02 -0.48
C ARG A 60 3.24 10.47 0.19
N HIS A 61 3.08 11.28 1.24
CA HIS A 61 4.15 11.71 2.13
C HIS A 61 4.19 10.86 3.40
N TYR A 62 5.37 10.49 3.88
CA TYR A 62 5.50 9.68 5.10
C TYR A 62 5.37 10.52 6.37
N TYR A 63 4.28 10.33 7.09
CA TYR A 63 4.08 10.89 8.42
C TYR A 63 4.33 9.86 9.54
N ARG A 64 4.86 10.32 10.67
CA ARG A 64 5.03 9.52 11.88
C ARG A 64 3.66 9.24 12.51
N GLY A 65 3.44 7.98 12.89
CA GLY A 65 2.30 7.58 13.71
C GLY A 65 2.62 7.59 15.21
N GLY A 66 1.60 7.35 16.04
CA GLY A 66 1.74 7.27 17.50
C GLY A 66 1.90 8.63 18.19
N LEU A 67 2.02 8.60 19.53
CA LEU A 67 2.05 9.81 20.35
C LEU A 67 3.24 10.74 20.00
N PHE A 68 4.37 10.15 19.62
CA PHE A 68 5.56 10.88 19.12
C PHE A 68 5.31 11.63 17.81
N GLY A 69 4.39 11.14 16.96
CA GLY A 69 3.99 11.79 15.72
C GLY A 69 3.22 13.10 15.92
N LYS A 70 2.73 13.38 17.14
CA LYS A 70 2.10 14.67 17.49
C LYS A 70 3.14 15.78 17.69
N ILE A 71 4.39 15.42 18.01
CA ILE A 71 5.50 16.35 18.26
C ILE A 71 6.40 16.44 17.03
N VAL A 72 6.81 15.30 16.47
CA VAL A 72 7.63 15.21 15.24
C VAL A 72 6.81 14.54 14.15
N LYS A 73 6.25 15.35 13.25
CA LYS A 73 5.26 14.88 12.27
C LYS A 73 5.85 14.06 11.13
N ASP A 74 7.00 14.45 10.59
CA ASP A 74 7.48 13.93 9.30
C ASP A 74 9.00 13.71 9.21
N GLN A 75 9.77 14.06 10.24
CA GLN A 75 11.22 13.86 10.26
C GLN A 75 11.57 12.51 10.85
N TYR A 76 12.61 11.86 10.34
CA TYR A 76 13.14 10.56 10.79
C TYR A 76 14.67 10.62 10.86
N LEU A 77 15.31 9.86 11.76
CA LEU A 77 16.77 9.82 11.83
C LEU A 77 17.34 9.21 10.56
N PHE A 78 18.28 9.89 9.91
CA PHE A 78 18.91 9.43 8.69
C PHE A 78 20.19 8.63 9.01
N ASN A 79 20.17 7.35 8.67
CA ASN A 79 21.30 6.43 8.81
C ASN A 79 21.57 5.65 7.50
N GLY A 80 21.28 6.28 6.36
CA GLY A 80 21.46 5.71 5.01
C GLY A 80 20.17 5.76 4.19
N LEU A 81 20.30 5.93 2.86
CA LEU A 81 19.15 6.00 1.96
C LEU A 81 18.33 4.71 1.97
N GLU A 82 19.00 3.56 1.92
CA GLU A 82 18.38 2.22 1.94
C GLU A 82 17.63 1.92 3.24
N ASN A 83 17.96 2.65 4.32
CA ASN A 83 17.30 2.53 5.61
C ASN A 83 16.06 3.41 5.75
N THR A 84 15.81 4.30 4.77
CA THR A 84 14.61 5.13 4.77
C THR A 84 13.37 4.29 4.48
N ARG A 85 12.24 4.66 5.08
CA ARG A 85 10.96 3.96 4.86
C ARG A 85 10.57 3.88 3.39
N ALA A 86 10.67 5.00 2.67
CA ALA A 86 10.34 5.06 1.25
C ALA A 86 11.19 4.08 0.43
N PHE A 87 12.50 4.01 0.68
CA PHE A 87 13.37 3.09 -0.03
C PHE A 87 13.05 1.64 0.29
N ARG A 88 12.86 1.30 1.57
CA ARG A 88 12.51 -0.08 1.98
C ARG A 88 11.20 -0.56 1.37
N GLU A 89 10.16 0.29 1.39
CA GLU A 89 8.88 -0.06 0.78
C GLU A 89 8.99 -0.19 -0.74
N PHE A 90 9.68 0.76 -1.39
CA PHE A 90 9.90 0.73 -2.83
C PHE A 90 10.62 -0.55 -3.27
N SER A 91 11.76 -0.86 -2.65
CA SER A 91 12.55 -2.06 -2.98
C SER A 91 11.78 -3.35 -2.66
N LEU A 92 10.97 -3.37 -1.60
CA LEU A 92 10.09 -4.51 -1.33
C LEU A 92 9.06 -4.66 -2.45
N LEU A 93 8.37 -3.59 -2.84
CA LEU A 93 7.38 -3.63 -3.92
C LEU A 93 7.98 -4.04 -5.27
N GLU A 94 9.20 -3.63 -5.60
CA GLU A 94 9.91 -4.11 -6.79
C GLU A 94 10.04 -5.64 -6.74
N LYS A 95 10.48 -6.18 -5.60
CA LYS A 95 10.63 -7.62 -5.40
C LYS A 95 9.29 -8.37 -5.49
N LEU A 96 8.24 -7.83 -4.88
CA LEU A 96 6.90 -8.43 -4.92
C LEU A 96 6.34 -8.44 -6.35
N HIS A 97 6.61 -7.39 -7.13
CA HIS A 97 6.22 -7.31 -8.54
C HIS A 97 7.01 -8.31 -9.41
N GLU A 98 8.32 -8.50 -9.17
CA GLU A 98 9.12 -9.56 -9.81
C GLU A 98 8.55 -10.97 -9.52
N TRP A 99 7.96 -11.17 -8.34
CA TRP A 99 7.28 -12.40 -7.97
C TRP A 99 5.83 -12.49 -8.48
N HIS A 100 5.41 -11.54 -9.31
CA HIS A 100 4.07 -11.48 -9.90
C HIS A 100 2.94 -11.46 -8.85
N LEU A 101 3.23 -10.95 -7.64
CA LEU A 101 2.21 -10.77 -6.61
C LEU A 101 1.33 -9.54 -6.95
N PRO A 102 0.02 -9.58 -6.66
CA PRO A 102 -0.89 -8.48 -6.98
C PRO A 102 -0.74 -7.34 -5.97
N VAL A 103 0.27 -6.51 -6.21
CA VAL A 103 0.64 -5.32 -5.43
C VAL A 103 0.81 -4.13 -6.36
N PRO A 104 0.75 -2.88 -5.88
CA PRO A 104 0.93 -1.72 -6.74
C PRO A 104 2.38 -1.64 -7.24
N GLN A 105 2.56 -1.29 -8.52
CA GLN A 105 3.89 -1.08 -9.05
C GLN A 105 4.55 0.16 -8.41
N PRO A 106 5.80 0.07 -7.91
CA PRO A 106 6.52 1.24 -7.43
C PRO A 106 6.99 2.09 -8.60
N ILE A 107 6.75 3.41 -8.54
CA ILE A 107 7.00 4.33 -9.66
C ILE A 107 8.24 5.18 -9.38
N ALA A 108 8.23 5.90 -8.26
CA ALA A 108 9.38 6.67 -7.81
C ALA A 108 9.32 6.95 -6.30
N LEU A 109 10.45 7.39 -5.75
CA LEU A 109 10.53 7.95 -4.40
C LEU A 109 11.38 9.21 -4.38
N LYS A 110 11.16 10.02 -3.34
CA LYS A 110 11.97 11.19 -2.99
C LYS A 110 12.35 11.13 -1.52
N VAL A 111 13.62 11.40 -1.20
CA VAL A 111 14.10 11.56 0.17
C VAL A 111 14.82 12.89 0.31
N GLU A 112 14.37 13.71 1.25
CA GLU A 112 15.01 14.99 1.60
C GLU A 112 15.75 14.84 2.92
N LYS A 113 17.08 14.85 2.88
CA LYS A 113 17.94 14.82 4.06
C LYS A 113 18.32 16.24 4.48
N THR A 114 18.11 16.56 5.76
CA THR A 114 18.52 17.79 6.44
C THR A 114 19.27 17.43 7.73
N CYS A 115 20.57 17.69 7.77
CA CYS A 115 21.45 17.28 8.87
C CYS A 115 21.33 15.78 9.19
N PHE A 116 20.87 15.43 10.40
CA PHE A 116 20.64 14.05 10.84
C PHE A 116 19.22 13.55 10.56
N TRP A 117 18.37 14.36 9.94
CA TRP A 117 16.96 14.03 9.70
C TRP A 117 16.67 13.81 8.23
N TYR A 118 15.61 13.06 7.93
CA TYR A 118 15.05 12.97 6.58
C TYR A 118 13.52 13.05 6.58
N ARG A 119 12.98 13.50 5.44
CA ARG A 119 11.59 13.36 5.01
C ARG A 119 11.52 12.53 3.75
N ALA A 120 10.38 11.90 3.48
CA ALA A 120 10.25 11.09 2.28
C ALA A 120 8.84 11.12 1.69
N ASP A 121 8.79 10.92 0.38
CA ASP A 121 7.60 10.75 -0.42
C ASP A 121 7.76 9.49 -1.28
N ILE A 122 6.65 8.81 -1.57
CA ILE A 122 6.61 7.69 -2.50
C ILE A 122 5.46 7.86 -3.48
N MET A 123 5.73 7.50 -4.74
CA MET A 123 4.77 7.43 -5.82
C MET A 123 4.63 5.97 -6.24
N LEU A 124 3.40 5.47 -6.17
CA LEU A 124 3.02 4.11 -6.54
C LEU A 124 1.98 4.15 -7.65
N GLU A 125 1.78 3.04 -8.33
CA GLU A 125 0.65 2.85 -9.24
C GLU A 125 -0.67 2.99 -8.48
N LYS A 126 -1.63 3.67 -9.10
CA LYS A 126 -3.04 3.62 -8.71
C LYS A 126 -3.68 2.43 -9.44
N ILE A 127 -3.98 1.37 -8.71
CA ILE A 127 -4.65 0.19 -9.28
C ILE A 127 -6.07 0.57 -9.71
N GLU A 128 -6.31 0.60 -11.02
CA GLU A 128 -7.56 1.07 -11.61
C GLU A 128 -8.73 0.11 -11.38
N GLY A 129 -9.96 0.64 -11.36
CA GLY A 129 -11.18 -0.14 -11.18
C GLY A 129 -11.36 -0.79 -9.80
N THR A 130 -10.41 -0.62 -8.88
CA THR A 130 -10.46 -1.25 -7.56
C THR A 130 -11.22 -0.43 -6.52
N GLN A 131 -11.71 -1.13 -5.51
CA GLN A 131 -12.33 -0.57 -4.33
C GLN A 131 -11.77 -1.23 -3.06
N ASP A 132 -11.61 -0.43 -2.01
CA ASP A 132 -11.35 -0.90 -0.65
C ASP A 132 -12.37 -1.99 -0.22
N LEU A 133 -11.86 -3.12 0.25
CA LEU A 133 -12.70 -4.27 0.61
C LEU A 133 -13.66 -3.96 1.76
N SER A 134 -13.24 -3.17 2.75
CA SER A 134 -14.11 -2.68 3.82
C SER A 134 -15.29 -1.90 3.24
N LYS A 135 -15.05 -1.05 2.24
CA LYS A 135 -16.12 -0.28 1.58
C LYS A 135 -17.02 -1.19 0.76
N TYR A 136 -16.46 -2.15 0.04
CA TYR A 136 -17.24 -3.09 -0.79
C TYR A 136 -18.21 -3.93 0.05
N LEU A 137 -17.74 -4.43 1.19
CA LEU A 137 -18.52 -5.31 2.07
C LEU A 137 -19.66 -4.61 2.82
N GLN A 138 -19.75 -3.26 2.82
CA GLN A 138 -20.89 -2.55 3.39
C GLN A 138 -22.18 -2.80 2.60
N THR A 139 -22.06 -2.95 1.27
CA THR A 139 -23.21 -3.05 0.37
C THR A 139 -23.25 -4.35 -0.44
N ASN A 140 -22.18 -5.15 -0.39
CA ASN A 140 -22.05 -6.41 -1.12
C ASN A 140 -21.55 -7.53 -0.20
N ALA A 141 -21.85 -8.78 -0.55
CA ALA A 141 -21.28 -9.95 0.10
C ALA A 141 -20.28 -10.60 -0.86
N LEU A 142 -19.21 -11.19 -0.32
CA LEU A 142 -18.34 -12.08 -1.08
C LEU A 142 -18.82 -13.52 -0.94
N SER A 143 -18.62 -14.29 -2.01
CA SER A 143 -18.78 -15.75 -1.98
C SER A 143 -17.64 -16.41 -1.20
N ASP A 144 -17.85 -17.66 -0.77
CA ASP A 144 -16.81 -18.45 -0.10
C ASP A 144 -15.57 -18.64 -1.00
N THR A 145 -15.76 -18.75 -2.31
CA THR A 145 -14.65 -18.82 -3.29
C THR A 145 -13.81 -17.56 -3.28
N GLN A 146 -14.43 -16.38 -3.16
CA GLN A 146 -13.71 -15.11 -3.10
C GLN A 146 -12.95 -14.95 -1.78
N TYR A 147 -13.53 -15.36 -0.65
CA TYR A 147 -12.79 -15.43 0.61
C TYR A 147 -11.59 -16.39 0.51
N GLN A 148 -11.75 -17.56 -0.13
CA GLN A 148 -10.64 -18.47 -0.39
C GLN A 148 -9.55 -17.83 -1.26
N GLN A 149 -9.90 -17.00 -2.25
CA GLN A 149 -8.92 -16.26 -3.06
C GLN A 149 -8.10 -15.29 -2.21
N ILE A 150 -8.73 -14.57 -1.26
CA ILE A 150 -8.03 -13.72 -0.30
C ILE A 150 -7.06 -14.56 0.55
N GLY A 151 -7.52 -15.71 1.05
CA GLY A 151 -6.68 -16.64 1.82
C GLY A 151 -5.44 -17.09 1.05
N LYS A 152 -5.62 -17.50 -0.21
CA LYS A 152 -4.53 -17.89 -1.12
C LYS A 152 -3.56 -16.74 -1.39
N LEU A 153 -4.06 -15.53 -1.60
CA LEU A 153 -3.23 -14.34 -1.80
C LEU A 153 -2.33 -14.08 -0.59
N ILE A 154 -2.89 -14.13 0.61
CA ILE A 154 -2.11 -13.98 1.85
C ILE A 154 -1.09 -15.11 1.98
N ARG A 155 -1.48 -16.34 1.63
CA ARG A 155 -0.58 -17.49 1.66
C ARG A 155 0.61 -17.33 0.71
N GLN A 156 0.40 -16.88 -0.52
CA GLN A 156 1.46 -16.58 -1.48
C GLN A 156 2.47 -15.58 -0.89
N LEU A 157 1.98 -14.53 -0.24
CA LEU A 157 2.82 -13.53 0.41
C LEU A 157 3.65 -14.14 1.56
N HIS A 158 3.02 -15.00 2.37
CA HIS A 158 3.68 -15.70 3.47
C HIS A 158 4.68 -16.77 3.02
N ASP A 159 4.44 -17.43 1.88
CA ASP A 159 5.37 -18.40 1.29
C ASP A 159 6.66 -17.71 0.82
N HIS A 160 6.55 -16.48 0.32
CA HIS A 160 7.70 -15.60 0.05
C HIS A 160 8.32 -14.96 1.31
N GLN A 161 7.88 -15.34 2.51
CA GLN A 161 8.37 -14.83 3.80
C GLN A 161 8.17 -13.32 3.98
N VAL A 162 7.17 -12.75 3.30
CA VAL A 162 6.87 -11.32 3.38
C VAL A 162 5.94 -11.08 4.56
N HIS A 163 6.44 -10.36 5.56
CA HIS A 163 5.66 -9.94 6.71
C HIS A 163 4.95 -8.61 6.42
N HIS A 164 3.62 -8.66 6.29
CA HIS A 164 2.79 -7.47 6.12
C HIS A 164 2.41 -6.89 7.49
N SER A 165 3.20 -5.94 7.99
CA SER A 165 3.11 -5.47 9.38
C SER A 165 1.73 -4.86 9.76
N ASP A 166 0.97 -4.39 8.77
CA ASP A 166 -0.38 -3.86 8.96
C ASP A 166 -1.45 -4.54 8.07
N LEU A 167 -1.41 -5.87 7.96
CA LEU A 167 -2.43 -6.61 7.21
C LEU A 167 -3.82 -6.41 7.82
N ASN A 168 -4.69 -5.69 7.10
CA ASN A 168 -6.05 -5.38 7.51
C ASN A 168 -6.96 -5.20 6.29
N ILE A 169 -8.28 -5.20 6.49
CA ILE A 169 -9.23 -5.18 5.37
C ILE A 169 -9.23 -3.90 4.52
N HIS A 170 -8.74 -2.77 5.03
CA HIS A 170 -8.61 -1.53 4.24
C HIS A 170 -7.39 -1.60 3.30
N ASN A 171 -6.45 -2.49 3.59
CA ASN A 171 -5.26 -2.75 2.77
C ASN A 171 -5.47 -3.88 1.75
N ILE A 172 -6.72 -4.35 1.61
CA ILE A 172 -7.12 -5.30 0.57
C ILE A 172 -8.02 -4.54 -0.41
N LEU A 173 -7.62 -4.50 -1.67
CA LEU A 173 -8.43 -3.95 -2.75
C LEU A 173 -9.08 -5.08 -3.53
N LEU A 174 -10.31 -4.87 -3.99
CA LEU A 174 -11.04 -5.74 -4.91
C LEU A 174 -11.30 -4.96 -6.19
N ASP A 175 -10.98 -5.55 -7.34
CA ASP A 175 -11.56 -5.15 -8.62
C ASP A 175 -12.85 -5.95 -8.83
N PRO A 176 -14.05 -5.33 -8.73
CA PRO A 176 -15.31 -6.05 -8.85
C PRO A 176 -15.56 -6.60 -10.27
N ALA A 177 -14.94 -6.02 -11.31
CA ALA A 177 -15.13 -6.45 -12.68
C ALA A 177 -14.38 -7.75 -12.97
N SER A 178 -13.14 -7.87 -12.49
CA SER A 178 -12.34 -9.09 -12.66
C SER A 178 -12.45 -10.08 -11.50
N GLY A 179 -12.90 -9.65 -10.33
CA GLY A 179 -12.89 -10.42 -9.10
C GLY A 179 -11.50 -10.59 -8.47
N ARG A 180 -10.49 -9.85 -8.97
CA ARG A 180 -9.11 -9.93 -8.46
C ARG A 180 -8.92 -9.12 -7.18
N PHE A 181 -8.11 -9.67 -6.27
CA PHE A 181 -7.69 -9.00 -5.05
C PHE A 181 -6.25 -8.52 -5.15
N PHE A 182 -5.97 -7.39 -4.51
CA PHE A 182 -4.64 -6.78 -4.42
C PHE A 182 -4.34 -6.40 -2.97
N LEU A 183 -3.06 -6.40 -2.62
CA LEU A 183 -2.57 -5.91 -1.33
C LEU A 183 -1.83 -4.60 -1.50
N ILE A 184 -2.08 -3.65 -0.59
CA ILE A 184 -1.48 -2.32 -0.60
C ILE A 184 -0.92 -1.94 0.79
N ASP A 185 -0.21 -0.82 0.84
CA ASP A 185 0.42 -0.25 2.05
C ASP A 185 1.47 -1.15 2.70
N PHE A 186 2.62 -1.26 2.03
CA PHE A 186 3.76 -2.03 2.51
C PHE A 186 4.71 -1.21 3.41
N ASP A 187 4.25 -0.08 3.99
CA ASP A 187 5.03 0.68 4.97
C ASP A 187 5.42 -0.23 6.14
N LYS A 188 6.71 -0.25 6.48
CA LYS A 188 7.32 -1.12 7.51
C LYS A 188 7.12 -2.63 7.30
N CYS A 189 6.76 -3.06 6.10
CA CYS A 189 6.77 -4.48 5.74
C CYS A 189 8.20 -4.91 5.35
N GLY A 190 8.44 -6.22 5.31
CA GLY A 190 9.75 -6.75 4.95
C GLY A 190 9.78 -8.27 4.91
N ILE A 191 10.89 -8.82 4.42
CA ILE A 191 11.11 -10.26 4.37
C ILE A 191 11.65 -10.72 5.74
N SER A 192 11.00 -11.68 6.37
CA SER A 192 11.36 -12.22 7.68
C SER A 192 11.25 -13.74 7.68
N GLN A 193 12.35 -14.43 7.99
CA GLN A 193 12.42 -15.90 7.99
C GLN A 193 11.76 -16.55 9.23
N ALA A 194 11.34 -15.74 10.22
CA ALA A 194 10.55 -16.25 11.33
C ALA A 194 9.16 -16.71 10.83
N ASN A 195 8.43 -17.50 11.62
CA ASN A 195 7.07 -17.95 11.25
C ASN A 195 5.98 -17.43 12.19
N ASP A 196 6.31 -17.02 13.42
CA ASP A 196 5.34 -16.62 14.44
C ASP A 196 4.45 -15.46 13.98
N TRP A 197 5.01 -14.55 13.18
CA TRP A 197 4.30 -13.39 12.64
C TRP A 197 3.18 -13.77 11.65
N LYS A 198 3.20 -14.96 11.03
CA LYS A 198 2.17 -15.38 10.05
C LYS A 198 0.81 -15.52 10.72
N THR A 199 0.78 -16.17 11.89
CA THR A 199 -0.43 -16.31 12.70
C THR A 199 -0.88 -14.96 13.24
N GLU A 200 0.07 -14.09 13.63
CA GLU A 200 -0.25 -12.72 14.05
C GLU A 200 -0.85 -11.86 12.94
N ASN A 201 -0.39 -12.04 11.70
CA ASN A 201 -0.93 -11.39 10.50
C ASN A 201 -2.39 -11.79 10.26
N LEU A 202 -2.68 -13.09 10.27
CA LEU A 202 -4.07 -13.59 10.16
C LEU A 202 -4.94 -13.10 11.32
N ALA A 203 -4.42 -13.14 12.55
CA ALA A 203 -5.16 -12.64 13.72
C ALA A 203 -5.43 -11.13 13.62
N ARG A 204 -4.49 -10.33 13.12
CA ARG A 204 -4.68 -8.90 12.86
C ARG A 204 -5.78 -8.67 11.82
N LEU A 205 -5.74 -9.42 10.72
CA LEU A 205 -6.76 -9.34 9.69
C LEU A 205 -8.15 -9.66 10.25
N LEU A 206 -8.30 -10.75 10.99
CA LEU A 206 -9.57 -11.12 11.65
C LEU A 206 -10.07 -10.02 12.59
N ARG A 207 -9.18 -9.43 13.41
CA ARG A 207 -9.54 -8.30 14.28
C ARG A 207 -10.05 -7.12 13.48
N SER A 208 -9.47 -6.84 12.31
CA SER A 208 -9.96 -5.75 11.45
C SER A 208 -11.33 -6.06 10.84
N PHE A 209 -11.58 -7.29 10.39
CA PHE A 209 -12.93 -7.72 9.97
C PHE A 209 -13.96 -7.53 11.09
N LYS A 210 -13.68 -8.06 12.29
CA LYS A 210 -14.60 -7.95 13.45
C LYS A 210 -14.84 -6.50 13.86
N LYS A 211 -13.79 -5.67 13.87
CA LYS A 211 -13.89 -4.24 14.19
C LYS A 211 -14.82 -3.52 13.21
N GLU A 212 -14.62 -3.74 11.91
CA GLU A 212 -15.41 -3.06 10.87
C GLU A 212 -16.81 -3.66 10.72
N GLN A 213 -17.02 -4.92 11.13
CA GLN A 213 -18.36 -5.50 11.29
C GLN A 213 -19.17 -4.70 12.31
N THR A 214 -18.58 -4.32 13.45
CA THR A 214 -19.26 -3.47 14.44
C THR A 214 -19.37 -2.01 13.99
N ARG A 215 -18.33 -1.44 13.37
CA ARG A 215 -18.28 0.00 13.06
C ARG A 215 -19.04 0.40 11.80
N LEU A 216 -18.97 -0.43 10.76
CA LEU A 216 -19.46 -0.14 9.42
C LEU A 216 -20.57 -1.10 8.97
N ASN A 217 -20.94 -2.08 9.81
CA ASN A 217 -21.94 -3.09 9.49
C ASN A 217 -21.64 -3.86 8.19
N ILE A 218 -20.36 -4.21 7.98
CA ILE A 218 -19.96 -5.00 6.81
C ILE A 218 -20.57 -6.40 6.83
N ARG A 219 -20.85 -6.95 5.65
CA ARG A 219 -21.36 -8.31 5.45
C ARG A 219 -20.23 -9.34 5.61
N PHE A 220 -19.92 -9.62 6.86
CA PHE A 220 -18.93 -10.61 7.29
C PHE A 220 -19.50 -11.44 8.43
N ASN A 221 -19.14 -12.73 8.48
CA ASN A 221 -19.47 -13.64 9.57
C ASN A 221 -18.35 -14.69 9.76
N GLU A 222 -18.52 -15.57 10.75
CA GLU A 222 -17.52 -16.59 11.05
C GLU A 222 -17.34 -17.61 9.90
N GLN A 223 -18.40 -17.97 9.17
CA GLN A 223 -18.28 -18.86 8.01
C GLN A 223 -17.38 -18.26 6.93
N ASN A 224 -17.47 -16.94 6.69
CA ASN A 224 -16.59 -16.25 5.76
C ASN A 224 -15.12 -16.32 6.19
N TRP A 225 -14.85 -16.22 7.49
CA TRP A 225 -13.49 -16.39 8.00
C TRP A 225 -12.98 -17.82 7.78
N GLN A 226 -13.81 -18.82 8.03
CA GLN A 226 -13.45 -20.22 7.76
C GLN A 226 -13.17 -20.47 6.27
N ALA A 227 -13.93 -19.84 5.36
CA ALA A 227 -13.66 -19.89 3.93
C ALA A 227 -12.29 -19.27 3.58
N LEU A 228 -11.94 -18.13 4.20
CA LEU A 228 -10.62 -17.52 4.02
C LEU A 228 -9.49 -18.46 4.51
N LEU A 229 -9.62 -19.02 5.71
CA LEU A 229 -8.63 -19.97 6.25
C LEU A 229 -8.51 -21.23 5.37
N ALA A 230 -9.64 -21.73 4.85
CA ALA A 230 -9.63 -22.84 3.91
C ALA A 230 -8.87 -22.51 2.62
N GLY A 231 -8.89 -21.24 2.18
CA GLY A 231 -8.06 -20.78 1.06
C GLY A 231 -6.59 -20.69 1.42
N TYR A 232 -6.27 -20.24 2.64
CA TYR A 232 -4.90 -20.06 3.13
C TYR A 232 -4.16 -21.40 3.37
N HIS A 233 -4.88 -22.42 3.79
CA HIS A 233 -4.34 -23.75 4.08
C HIS A 233 -4.30 -24.71 2.89
N LYS A 234 -4.86 -24.31 1.75
CA LYS A 234 -4.66 -25.01 0.46
C LYS A 234 -3.29 -24.69 -0.11
#